data_AF-A0A955UNL4-F1
#
_entry.id   AF-A0A955UNL4-F1
#
_cell.length_a   1.000
_cell.length_b   1.000
_cell.length_c   1.000
_cell.angle_alpha   90.00
_cell.angle_beta   90.00
_cell.angle_gamma   90.00
#
_symmetry.space_group_name_H-M   'P 1'
#
loop_
_entity.id
_entity.type
_entity.pdbx_description
1 polymer ?
#
loop_
_entity_poly.entity_id
_entity_poly.type
_entity_poly.pdbx_seq_one_letter_code
_entity_poly.pdbx_strand_id
1 'polypeptide(L)'
;MKQTDPRSARPVGDDCEAPTVVSRGAEVPEEATVAVPQADADAAATRVMQSSRVAPAPVWLERIEPATARGERLRLEARPARVLVGRAETSAVRLYSATASREHAEIGVDEAGTWWIVPRGGREIRIDGDATCESVPLEEGMNLGFGADRLRCTFQPARDGGTERSGIRGSEGGSVGETGRPPGWAIRGLVLAIGIAVGLVLLGLLLRRAAG
;
A
#
# COMPACT_ATOMS: atom_id res chain seq x y z
N MET A 1 4.91 -38.77 37.84
CA MET A 1 4.85 -37.45 37.19
C MET A 1 4.37 -37.66 35.76
N LYS A 2 3.16 -37.19 35.42
CA LYS A 2 2.55 -37.39 34.10
C LYS A 2 3.00 -36.26 33.18
N GLN A 3 3.66 -36.63 32.09
CA GLN A 3 4.18 -35.74 31.06
C GLN A 3 3.03 -35.45 30.07
N THR A 4 2.53 -34.21 30.09
CA THR A 4 1.52 -33.72 29.13
C THR A 4 2.22 -33.14 27.91
N ASP A 5 1.90 -33.71 26.75
CA ASP A 5 2.42 -33.36 25.42
C ASP A 5 1.70 -32.11 24.85
N PRO A 6 2.38 -30.99 24.54
CA PRO A 6 1.77 -29.75 24.06
C PRO A 6 1.76 -29.63 22.53
N ARG A 7 1.39 -30.70 21.79
CA ARG A 7 1.27 -30.67 20.33
C ARG A 7 -0.15 -30.91 19.86
N SER A 8 -1.03 -29.92 20.02
CA SER A 8 -2.29 -29.89 19.27
C SER A 8 -2.86 -28.47 19.20
N ALA A 9 -2.17 -27.57 18.50
CA ALA A 9 -2.80 -26.37 17.96
C ALA A 9 -3.09 -26.63 16.47
N ARG A 10 -4.36 -26.92 16.17
CA ARG A 10 -4.86 -26.96 14.79
C ARG A 10 -4.98 -25.52 14.26
N PRO A 11 -4.56 -25.22 13.02
CA PRO A 11 -4.90 -23.94 12.41
C PRO A 11 -6.38 -23.94 12.04
N VAL A 12 -7.07 -22.87 12.42
CA VAL A 12 -8.47 -22.58 12.11
C VAL A 12 -8.48 -21.47 11.06
N GLY A 13 -9.19 -21.71 9.95
CA GLY A 13 -9.76 -20.65 9.10
C GLY A 13 -9.02 -20.35 7.79
N ASP A 14 -9.06 -21.26 6.83
CA ASP A 14 -8.88 -20.94 5.40
C ASP A 14 -10.28 -20.61 4.81
N ASP A 15 -10.81 -19.43 5.13
CA ASP A 15 -12.04 -18.91 4.51
C ASP A 15 -11.68 -17.75 3.58
N CYS A 16 -10.86 -18.05 2.56
CA CYS A 16 -10.74 -17.21 1.36
C CYS A 16 -11.38 -17.97 0.21
N GLU A 17 -12.70 -18.08 0.28
CA GLU A 17 -13.53 -18.64 -0.79
C GLU A 17 -13.33 -17.78 -2.06
N ALA A 18 -12.58 -18.32 -3.01
CA ALA A 18 -12.42 -17.68 -4.32
C ALA A 18 -13.75 -17.75 -5.08
N PRO A 19 -14.25 -16.64 -5.65
CA PRO A 19 -15.47 -16.67 -6.43
C PRO A 19 -15.27 -17.55 -7.67
N THR A 20 -16.05 -18.63 -7.76
CA THR A 20 -16.11 -19.49 -8.95
C THR A 20 -16.81 -18.72 -10.07
N VAL A 21 -16.02 -18.15 -10.99
CA VAL A 21 -16.53 -17.51 -12.20
C VAL A 21 -16.95 -18.59 -13.19
N VAL A 22 -18.25 -18.83 -13.29
CA VAL A 22 -18.87 -19.69 -14.30
C VAL A 22 -18.80 -18.97 -15.65
N SER A 23 -17.89 -19.40 -16.53
CA SER A 23 -17.80 -18.92 -17.91
C SER A 23 -19.03 -19.37 -18.71
N ARG A 24 -19.99 -18.46 -18.88
CA ARG A 24 -21.12 -18.64 -19.80
C ARG A 24 -20.67 -18.23 -21.20
N GLY A 25 -20.61 -19.18 -22.13
CA GLY A 25 -20.34 -18.91 -23.54
C GLY A 25 -21.40 -17.95 -24.10
N ALA A 26 -20.95 -16.80 -24.57
CA ALA A 26 -21.75 -15.87 -25.35
C ALA A 26 -21.31 -15.99 -26.81
N GLU A 27 -22.25 -16.42 -27.64
CA GLU A 27 -22.15 -16.52 -29.08
C GLU A 27 -21.91 -15.12 -29.67
N VAL A 28 -20.97 -15.04 -30.61
CA VAL A 28 -20.59 -13.81 -31.31
C VAL A 28 -21.63 -13.51 -32.39
N PRO A 29 -22.36 -12.38 -32.35
CA PRO A 29 -23.17 -11.93 -33.46
C PRO A 29 -22.30 -11.29 -34.54
N GLU A 30 -22.64 -11.64 -35.77
CA GLU A 30 -22.04 -11.28 -37.04
C GLU A 30 -22.11 -9.77 -37.35
N GLU A 31 -21.13 -9.31 -38.12
CA GLU A 31 -20.83 -7.93 -38.51
C GLU A 31 -22.02 -7.12 -39.02
N ALA A 32 -22.26 -5.97 -38.36
CA ALA A 32 -22.98 -4.84 -38.96
C ALA A 32 -21.99 -3.69 -39.17
N THR A 33 -21.48 -3.58 -40.41
CA THR A 33 -20.66 -2.46 -40.86
C THR A 33 -21.52 -1.19 -40.93
N VAL A 34 -21.42 -0.33 -39.92
CA VAL A 34 -22.05 1.00 -39.93
C VAL A 34 -21.03 2.03 -40.41
N ALA A 35 -21.34 2.67 -41.54
CA ALA A 35 -20.56 3.77 -42.11
C ALA A 35 -20.58 4.98 -41.16
N VAL A 36 -19.40 5.40 -40.70
CA VAL A 36 -19.22 6.57 -39.84
C VAL A 36 -19.13 7.83 -40.71
N PRO A 37 -19.98 8.85 -40.50
CA PRO A 37 -19.86 10.12 -41.20
C PRO A 37 -18.61 10.88 -40.71
N GLN A 38 -17.72 11.22 -41.64
CA GLN A 38 -16.63 12.17 -41.42
C GLN A 38 -17.23 13.58 -41.30
N ALA A 39 -17.36 14.07 -40.06
CA ALA A 39 -17.63 15.47 -39.79
C ALA A 39 -16.29 16.17 -39.51
N ASP A 40 -15.90 17.03 -40.45
CA ASP A 40 -14.81 18.00 -40.30
C ASP A 40 -15.18 18.98 -39.19
N ALA A 41 -14.71 18.72 -37.97
CA ALA A 41 -14.86 19.62 -36.83
C ALA A 41 -13.56 20.39 -36.62
N ASP A 42 -13.66 21.66 -36.99
CA ASP A 42 -12.71 22.75 -36.83
C ASP A 42 -11.96 22.71 -35.49
N ALA A 43 -10.63 22.73 -35.57
CA ALA A 43 -9.70 22.51 -34.49
C ALA A 43 -9.59 23.75 -33.59
N ALA A 44 -10.60 23.96 -32.74
CA ALA A 44 -10.46 24.82 -31.58
C ALA A 44 -9.46 24.18 -30.59
N ALA A 45 -8.18 24.55 -30.74
CA ALA A 45 -7.07 24.14 -29.90
C ALA A 45 -7.31 24.60 -28.45
N THR A 46 -8.06 23.79 -27.71
CA THR A 46 -8.25 23.95 -26.27
C THR A 46 -6.90 23.71 -25.63
N ARG A 47 -6.21 24.80 -25.31
CA ARG A 47 -4.93 24.80 -24.59
C ARG A 47 -5.21 24.27 -23.20
N VAL A 48 -5.10 22.95 -23.02
CA VAL A 48 -5.15 22.29 -21.72
C VAL A 48 -4.03 22.92 -20.90
N MET A 49 -4.40 23.74 -19.92
CA MET A 49 -3.49 24.23 -18.90
C MET A 49 -2.84 22.99 -18.29
N GLN A 50 -1.58 22.75 -18.62
CA GLN A 50 -0.75 21.76 -17.96
C GLN A 50 -0.58 22.25 -16.53
N SER A 51 -1.51 21.86 -15.67
CA SER A 51 -1.38 22.04 -14.23
C SER A 51 -0.06 21.39 -13.86
N SER A 52 0.87 22.20 -13.31
CA SER A 52 2.17 21.75 -12.86
C SER A 52 1.97 20.71 -11.76
N ARG A 53 1.84 19.45 -12.16
CA ARG A 53 1.76 18.33 -11.23
C ARG A 53 3.12 18.23 -10.57
N VAL A 54 3.16 18.57 -9.28
CA VAL A 54 4.35 18.33 -8.45
C VAL A 54 4.64 16.84 -8.53
N ALA A 55 5.84 16.49 -9.03
CA ALA A 55 6.24 15.10 -9.11
C ALA A 55 6.28 14.54 -7.68
N PRO A 56 5.68 13.35 -7.43
CA PRO A 56 5.69 12.78 -6.10
C PRO A 56 7.12 12.47 -5.67
N ALA A 57 7.40 12.67 -4.39
CA ALA A 57 8.70 12.35 -3.83
C ALA A 57 9.01 10.85 -4.00
N PRO A 58 10.26 10.48 -4.29
CA PRO A 58 10.64 9.09 -4.41
C PRO A 58 10.49 8.37 -3.06
N VAL A 59 10.05 7.11 -3.13
CA VAL A 59 10.00 6.20 -1.98
C VAL A 59 11.22 5.29 -2.03
N TRP A 60 11.79 5.01 -0.87
CA TRP A 60 12.84 4.04 -0.68
C TRP A 60 12.29 2.85 0.11
N LEU A 61 12.62 1.66 -0.34
CA LEU A 61 12.36 0.42 0.38
C LEU A 61 13.68 -0.13 0.88
N GLU A 62 13.86 -0.21 2.19
CA GLU A 62 15.03 -0.80 2.81
C GLU A 62 14.70 -2.20 3.31
N ARG A 63 15.46 -3.19 2.85
CA ARG A 63 15.25 -4.56 3.31
C ARG A 63 15.80 -4.74 4.72
N ILE A 64 14.96 -5.22 5.63
CA ILE A 64 15.35 -5.56 7.00
C ILE A 64 15.39 -7.08 7.22
N GLU A 65 14.62 -7.86 6.44
CA GLU A 65 14.68 -9.32 6.38
C GLU A 65 14.48 -9.83 4.94
N PRO A 66 15.07 -10.98 4.55
CA PRO A 66 15.94 -11.86 5.36
C PRO A 66 17.34 -11.27 5.60
N ALA A 67 18.07 -11.85 6.56
CA ALA A 67 19.41 -11.38 6.94
C ALA A 67 20.42 -11.38 5.78
N THR A 68 20.26 -12.28 4.80
CA THR A 68 21.14 -12.40 3.63
C THR A 68 21.11 -11.19 2.70
N ALA A 69 20.05 -10.39 2.76
CA ALA A 69 19.87 -9.20 1.92
C ALA A 69 19.52 -7.94 2.73
N ARG A 70 19.75 -7.97 4.06
CA ARG A 70 19.50 -6.82 4.94
C ARG A 70 20.35 -5.62 4.52
N GLY A 71 19.75 -4.43 4.52
CA GLY A 71 20.39 -3.17 4.15
C GLY A 71 20.34 -2.86 2.65
N GLU A 72 19.84 -3.77 1.82
CA GLU A 72 19.51 -3.47 0.43
C GLU A 72 18.48 -2.34 0.38
N ARG A 73 18.74 -1.29 -0.40
CA ARG A 73 17.85 -0.14 -0.58
C ARG A 73 17.42 -0.05 -2.03
N LEU A 74 16.12 -0.09 -2.26
CA LEU A 74 15.50 0.03 -3.57
C LEU A 74 14.81 1.39 -3.67
N ARG A 75 15.14 2.16 -4.70
CA ARG A 75 14.50 3.43 -4.98
C ARG A 75 13.32 3.22 -5.93
N LEU A 76 12.15 3.68 -5.53
CA LEU A 76 10.96 3.73 -6.35
C LEU A 76 10.78 5.16 -6.86
N GLU A 77 10.85 5.31 -8.18
CA GLU A 77 10.52 6.56 -8.86
C GLU A 77 9.03 6.55 -9.23
N ALA A 78 8.41 7.72 -9.26
CA ALA A 78 7.02 7.88 -9.69
C ALA A 78 6.72 7.38 -11.12
N ARG A 79 7.78 7.13 -11.90
CA ARG A 79 7.71 6.55 -13.26
C ARG A 79 8.69 5.37 -13.32
N PRO A 80 8.22 4.14 -13.60
CA PRO A 80 6.86 3.77 -13.98
C PRO A 80 5.84 3.91 -12.83
N ALA A 81 4.57 4.13 -13.17
CA ALA A 81 3.51 4.42 -12.20
C ALA A 81 3.18 3.25 -11.25
N ARG A 82 3.59 2.02 -11.64
CA ARG A 82 3.29 0.76 -10.95
C ARG A 82 4.52 -0.15 -10.98
N VAL A 83 4.84 -0.73 -9.83
CA VAL A 83 6.03 -1.53 -9.57
C VAL A 83 5.57 -2.85 -8.94
N LEU A 84 5.93 -3.96 -9.58
CA LEU A 84 5.59 -5.29 -9.08
C LEU A 84 6.56 -5.74 -7.99
N VAL A 85 6.01 -6.24 -6.88
CA VAL A 85 6.74 -6.81 -5.75
C VAL A 85 6.47 -8.31 -5.68
N GLY A 86 7.51 -9.13 -5.71
CA GLY A 86 7.35 -10.59 -5.77
C GLY A 86 8.64 -11.35 -5.98
N ARG A 87 8.57 -12.68 -5.94
CA ARG A 87 9.73 -13.56 -6.21
C ARG A 87 10.08 -13.71 -7.68
N ALA A 88 9.15 -13.36 -8.58
CA ALA A 88 9.37 -13.53 -10.01
C ALA A 88 10.57 -12.68 -10.46
N GLU A 89 11.31 -13.17 -11.45
CA GLU A 89 12.47 -12.43 -11.99
C GLU A 89 12.04 -11.15 -12.73
N THR A 90 10.78 -11.10 -13.15
CA THR A 90 10.13 -9.93 -13.74
C THR A 90 9.68 -8.90 -12.70
N SER A 91 9.73 -9.21 -11.40
CA SER A 91 9.38 -8.25 -10.35
C SER A 91 10.48 -7.22 -10.18
N ALA A 92 10.11 -5.95 -10.23
CA ALA A 92 11.03 -4.84 -10.04
C ALA A 92 11.58 -4.79 -8.60
N VAL A 93 10.77 -5.18 -7.61
CA VAL A 93 11.22 -5.45 -6.25
C VAL A 93 11.20 -6.95 -6.00
N ARG A 94 12.38 -7.57 -6.09
CA ARG A 94 12.52 -9.02 -5.91
C ARG A 94 12.48 -9.40 -4.43
N LEU A 95 11.65 -10.39 -4.10
CA LEU A 95 11.58 -11.02 -2.78
C LEU A 95 12.39 -12.32 -2.78
N TYR A 96 13.03 -12.63 -1.66
CA TYR A 96 13.97 -13.76 -1.58
C TYR A 96 13.39 -14.98 -0.85
N SER A 97 12.44 -14.79 0.07
CA SER A 97 11.84 -15.88 0.82
C SER A 97 10.97 -16.77 -0.06
N ALA A 98 11.04 -18.08 0.19
CA ALA A 98 10.14 -19.05 -0.43
C ALA A 98 8.67 -18.89 0.00
N THR A 99 8.39 -18.21 1.11
CA THR A 99 7.03 -17.96 1.59
C THR A 99 6.34 -16.78 0.89
N ALA A 100 7.08 -15.99 0.11
CA ALA A 100 6.49 -14.95 -0.72
C ALA A 100 5.87 -15.55 -2.01
N SER A 101 4.85 -14.88 -2.55
CA SER A 101 4.31 -15.18 -3.88
C SER A 101 5.22 -14.69 -5.01
N ARG A 102 5.05 -15.27 -6.21
CA ARG A 102 5.75 -14.82 -7.42
C ARG A 102 5.37 -13.38 -7.81
N GLU A 103 4.09 -13.05 -7.67
CA GLU A 103 3.51 -11.71 -7.81
C GLU A 103 2.73 -11.45 -6.52
N HIS A 104 3.33 -10.77 -5.55
CA HIS A 104 2.80 -10.67 -4.19
C HIS A 104 1.93 -9.43 -4.03
N ALA A 105 2.46 -8.28 -4.43
CA ALA A 105 1.80 -6.99 -4.34
C ALA A 105 2.26 -6.07 -5.47
N GLU A 106 1.56 -4.97 -5.62
CA GLU A 106 1.88 -3.89 -6.55
C GLU A 106 1.99 -2.59 -5.76
N ILE A 107 3.07 -1.86 -5.97
CA ILE A 107 3.25 -0.51 -5.41
C ILE A 107 3.04 0.48 -6.53
N GLY A 108 2.25 1.52 -6.29
CA GLY A 108 2.02 2.55 -7.28
C GLY A 108 1.84 3.92 -6.68
N VAL A 109 1.74 4.91 -7.56
CA VAL A 109 1.44 6.29 -7.20
C VAL A 109 0.16 6.73 -7.89
N ASP A 110 -0.74 7.37 -7.15
CA ASP A 110 -1.99 7.88 -7.70
C ASP A 110 -1.83 9.26 -8.34
N GLU A 111 -2.94 9.83 -8.80
CA GLU A 111 -2.97 11.16 -9.41
C GLU A 111 -2.66 12.29 -8.41
N ALA A 112 -2.87 12.05 -7.11
CA ALA A 112 -2.57 12.98 -6.04
C ALA A 112 -1.10 12.93 -5.60
N GLY A 113 -0.30 11.97 -6.11
CA GLY A 113 1.09 11.77 -5.70
C GLY A 113 1.26 10.99 -4.41
N THR A 114 0.19 10.34 -3.93
CA THR A 114 0.23 9.44 -2.79
C THR A 114 0.73 8.08 -3.25
N TRP A 115 1.63 7.46 -2.48
CA TRP A 115 2.09 6.10 -2.73
C TRP A 115 1.16 5.09 -2.07
N TRP A 116 0.88 3.99 -2.76
CA TRP A 116 -0.03 2.95 -2.31
C TRP A 116 0.58 1.58 -2.55
N ILE A 117 0.19 0.62 -1.73
CA ILE A 117 0.47 -0.80 -1.95
C ILE A 117 -0.84 -1.57 -2.03
N VAL A 118 -0.94 -2.46 -3.02
CA VAL A 118 -2.11 -3.29 -3.26
C VAL A 118 -1.68 -4.75 -3.33
N PRO A 119 -2.18 -5.63 -2.44
CA PRO A 119 -1.96 -7.06 -2.58
C PRO A 119 -2.57 -7.61 -3.87
N ARG A 120 -1.86 -8.50 -4.58
CA ARG A 120 -2.37 -9.08 -5.83
C ARG A 120 -3.00 -10.44 -5.60
N GLY A 121 -4.07 -10.77 -6.33
CA GLY A 121 -4.66 -12.11 -6.34
C GLY A 121 -5.14 -12.61 -4.97
N GLY A 122 -5.71 -11.70 -4.15
CA GLY A 122 -6.23 -12.04 -2.81
C GLY A 122 -5.14 -12.43 -1.81
N ARG A 123 -3.88 -12.06 -2.06
CA ARG A 123 -2.80 -12.28 -1.10
C ARG A 123 -2.90 -11.29 0.06
N GLU A 124 -2.31 -11.68 1.17
CA GLU A 124 -2.17 -10.84 2.35
C GLU A 124 -0.78 -10.19 2.36
N ILE A 125 -0.72 -8.91 2.71
CA ILE A 125 0.52 -8.25 3.14
C ILE A 125 0.41 -7.91 4.62
N ARG A 126 1.55 -7.85 5.33
CA ARG A 126 1.56 -7.38 6.72
C ARG A 126 2.06 -5.95 6.78
N ILE A 127 1.31 -5.04 7.37
CA ILE A 127 1.69 -3.66 7.60
C ILE A 127 1.90 -3.48 9.11
N ASP A 128 3.14 -3.27 9.53
CA ASP A 128 3.53 -3.14 10.94
C ASP A 128 3.08 -4.32 11.83
N GLY A 129 2.93 -5.50 11.22
CA GLY A 129 2.51 -6.73 11.89
C GLY A 129 1.07 -7.14 11.60
N ASP A 130 0.23 -6.22 11.14
CA ASP A 130 -1.19 -6.46 10.87
C ASP A 130 -1.42 -6.92 9.44
N ALA A 131 -2.15 -8.04 9.31
CA ALA A 131 -2.58 -8.62 8.04
C ALA A 131 -3.58 -7.72 7.31
N THR A 132 -3.38 -7.50 6.01
CA THR A 132 -4.38 -6.83 5.16
C THR A 132 -4.38 -7.38 3.74
N CYS A 133 -5.59 -7.45 3.16
CA CYS A 133 -5.84 -7.77 1.76
C CYS A 133 -6.28 -6.53 0.96
N GLU A 134 -6.33 -5.36 1.61
CA GLU A 134 -6.82 -4.12 1.03
C GLU A 134 -5.68 -3.24 0.51
N SER A 135 -6.02 -2.22 -0.28
CA SER A 135 -5.09 -1.17 -0.69
C SER A 135 -4.74 -0.30 0.53
N VAL A 136 -3.44 -0.04 0.74
CA VAL A 136 -2.97 0.76 1.87
C VAL A 136 -2.06 1.88 1.37
N PRO A 137 -2.27 3.14 1.80
CA PRO A 137 -1.32 4.22 1.54
C PRO A 137 -0.01 3.96 2.30
N LEU A 138 1.12 4.14 1.62
CA LEU A 138 2.44 3.99 2.21
C LEU A 138 2.83 5.25 3.00
N GLU A 139 3.34 5.06 4.21
CA GLU A 139 3.80 6.14 5.10
C GLU A 139 5.26 5.92 5.53
N GLU A 140 5.91 7.00 5.98
CA GLU A 140 7.29 6.95 6.48
C GLU A 140 7.42 5.98 7.66
N GLY A 141 8.41 5.09 7.58
CA GLY A 141 8.75 4.15 8.65
C GLY A 141 7.92 2.88 8.67
N MET A 142 6.88 2.74 7.83
CA MET A 142 6.05 1.53 7.77
C MET A 142 6.89 0.28 7.45
N ASN A 143 6.61 -0.81 8.15
CA ASN A 143 7.20 -2.12 7.89
C ASN A 143 6.24 -2.98 7.06
N LEU A 144 6.68 -3.35 5.86
CA LEU A 144 5.94 -4.16 4.91
C LEU A 144 6.44 -5.61 4.98
N GLY A 145 5.56 -6.55 5.29
CA GLY A 145 5.84 -7.98 5.37
C GLY A 145 5.24 -8.75 4.20
N PHE A 146 6.07 -9.56 3.54
CA PHE A 146 5.69 -10.42 2.41
C PHE A 146 6.14 -11.86 2.68
N GLY A 147 5.33 -12.63 3.40
CA GLY A 147 5.78 -13.91 3.96
C GLY A 147 6.85 -13.69 5.02
N ALA A 148 8.11 -14.05 4.73
CA ALA A 148 9.25 -13.87 5.63
C ALA A 148 10.23 -12.75 5.18
N ASP A 149 9.97 -12.10 4.05
CA ASP A 149 10.65 -10.85 3.71
C ASP A 149 10.02 -9.70 4.49
N ARG A 150 10.86 -8.77 4.95
CA ARG A 150 10.41 -7.51 5.55
C ARG A 150 11.16 -6.34 4.94
N LEU A 151 10.42 -5.35 4.48
CA LEU A 151 10.90 -4.10 3.92
C LEU A 151 10.44 -2.95 4.82
N ARG A 152 11.26 -1.91 4.98
CA ARG A 152 10.90 -0.66 5.63
C ARG A 152 10.75 0.43 4.58
N CYS A 153 9.63 1.13 4.60
CA CYS A 153 9.34 2.27 3.76
C CYS A 153 10.00 3.52 4.34
N THR A 154 10.72 4.28 3.51
CA THR A 154 11.24 5.60 3.86
C THR A 154 11.05 6.56 2.69
N PHE A 155 10.74 7.81 2.99
CA PHE A 155 10.55 8.91 2.07
C PHE A 155 11.75 9.82 2.25
N GLN A 156 12.46 10.05 1.16
CA GLN A 156 13.43 11.12 1.18
C GLN A 156 12.64 12.43 1.01
N PRO A 157 12.78 13.42 1.92
CA PRO A 157 12.25 14.73 1.63
C PRO A 157 12.84 15.15 0.28
N ALA A 158 11.99 15.66 -0.61
CA ALA A 158 12.47 16.26 -1.84
C ALA A 158 13.58 17.23 -1.42
N ARG A 159 14.83 16.93 -1.79
CA ARG A 159 15.90 17.90 -1.62
C ARG A 159 15.47 19.04 -2.53
N ASP A 160 14.82 20.04 -1.95
CA ASP A 160 14.69 21.33 -2.57
C ASP A 160 16.09 21.66 -3.05
N GLY A 161 16.25 21.92 -4.35
CA GLY A 161 17.53 22.20 -4.99
C GLY A 161 18.15 23.52 -4.50
N GLY A 162 17.99 23.83 -3.22
CA GLY A 162 18.77 24.77 -2.45
C GLY A 162 20.22 24.48 -2.73
N THR A 163 20.80 25.38 -3.51
CA THR A 163 22.22 25.53 -3.70
C THR A 163 22.79 25.81 -2.31
N GLU A 164 23.04 24.78 -1.52
CA GLU A 164 23.76 24.89 -0.26
C GLU A 164 25.18 25.33 -0.63
N ARG A 165 25.38 26.65 -0.64
CA ARG A 165 26.70 27.24 -0.51
C ARG A 165 27.29 26.65 0.76
N SER A 166 28.25 25.75 0.56
CA SER A 166 29.15 25.17 1.55
C SER A 166 29.76 26.28 2.42
N GLY A 167 29.04 26.68 3.46
CA GLY A 167 29.54 27.49 4.55
C GLY A 167 30.10 26.55 5.61
N ILE A 168 31.40 26.30 5.54
CA ILE A 168 32.16 25.64 6.60
C ILE A 168 31.99 26.48 7.87
N ARG A 169 31.15 26.03 8.80
CA ARG A 169 31.13 26.56 10.16
C ARG A 169 30.85 25.42 11.12
N GLY A 170 31.89 25.03 11.87
CA GLY A 170 31.82 24.00 12.90
C GLY A 170 30.81 24.38 13.97
N SER A 171 30.13 23.38 14.50
CA SER A 171 29.45 23.47 15.79
C SER A 171 29.42 22.09 16.42
N GLU A 172 30.24 21.95 17.45
CA GLU A 172 30.19 20.89 18.43
C GLU A 172 28.91 21.02 19.26
N GLY A 173 28.35 19.88 19.69
CA GLY A 173 27.51 19.77 20.88
C GLY A 173 25.99 19.91 20.68
N GLY A 174 25.25 18.84 21.03
CA GLY A 174 23.84 18.94 21.41
C GLY A 174 22.93 17.81 20.91
N SER A 175 23.09 16.59 21.42
CA SER A 175 22.05 15.57 21.33
C SER A 175 20.90 15.94 22.29
N VAL A 176 19.83 16.54 21.77
CA VAL A 176 18.63 16.84 22.56
C VAL A 176 17.44 16.11 21.94
N GLY A 177 17.00 15.09 22.66
CA GLY A 177 15.59 14.71 22.84
C GLY A 177 14.77 14.41 21.60
N GLU A 178 14.84 13.16 21.15
CA GLU A 178 13.81 12.55 20.30
C GLU A 178 12.52 12.43 21.14
N THR A 179 11.67 13.46 21.07
CA THR A 179 10.36 13.46 21.72
C THR A 179 9.43 12.53 20.95
N GLY A 180 8.92 11.53 21.67
CA GLY A 180 8.07 10.47 21.17
C GLY A 180 6.87 10.99 20.39
N ARG A 181 6.88 10.77 19.08
CA ARG A 181 5.66 10.72 18.29
C ARG A 181 4.87 9.50 18.77
N PRO A 182 3.59 9.66 19.18
CA PRO A 182 2.78 8.51 19.51
C PRO A 182 2.68 7.62 18.27
N PRO A 183 2.87 6.31 18.40
CA PRO A 183 2.84 5.39 17.28
C PRO A 183 1.48 5.46 16.58
N GLY A 184 1.47 5.52 15.25
CA GLY A 184 0.30 5.83 14.41
C GLY A 184 -0.93 4.94 14.64
N TRP A 185 -0.76 3.76 15.25
CA TRP A 185 -1.87 2.88 15.65
C TRP A 185 -2.80 3.52 16.69
N ALA A 186 -2.31 4.44 17.53
CA ALA A 186 -3.14 5.10 18.54
C ALA A 186 -4.26 5.96 17.93
N ILE A 187 -4.02 6.54 16.75
CA ILE A 187 -5.01 7.37 16.05
C ILE A 187 -6.07 6.50 15.39
N ARG A 188 -5.69 5.36 14.80
CA ARG A 188 -6.65 4.43 14.17
C ARG A 188 -7.54 3.72 15.20
N GLY A 189 -7.00 3.33 16.36
CA GLY A 189 -7.79 2.80 17.47
C GLY A 189 -8.83 3.79 17.99
N LEU A 190 -8.50 5.08 18.04
CA LEU A 190 -9.41 6.14 18.47
C LEU A 190 -10.60 6.31 17.50
N VAL A 191 -10.36 6.30 16.19
CA VAL A 191 -11.43 6.46 15.19
C VAL A 191 -12.41 5.28 15.23
N LEU A 192 -11.92 4.05 15.37
CA LEU A 192 -12.77 2.86 15.51
C LEU A 192 -13.61 2.91 16.79
N ALA A 193 -13.01 3.29 17.93
CA ALA A 193 -13.71 3.39 19.20
C ALA A 193 -14.81 4.46 19.18
N ILE A 194 -14.57 5.61 18.54
CA ILE A 194 -15.59 6.66 18.36
C ILE A 194 -16.74 6.14 17.48
N GLY A 195 -16.43 5.44 16.38
CA GLY A 195 -17.44 4.87 15.49
C GLY A 195 -18.39 3.89 16.22
N ILE A 196 -17.83 2.98 17.03
CA ILE A 196 -18.61 2.02 17.83
C ILE A 196 -19.47 2.75 18.86
N ALA A 197 -18.91 3.72 19.58
CA ALA A 197 -19.64 4.48 20.60
C ALA A 197 -20.83 5.24 19.99
N VAL A 198 -20.63 5.92 18.85
CA VAL A 198 -21.71 6.63 18.13
C VAL A 198 -22.78 5.64 17.63
N GLY A 199 -22.37 4.50 17.07
CA GLY A 199 -23.28 3.46 16.63
C GLY A 199 -24.17 2.92 17.76
N LEU A 200 -23.59 2.65 18.94
CA LEU A 200 -24.32 2.19 20.12
C LEU A 200 -25.31 3.24 20.66
N VAL A 201 -24.92 4.52 20.66
CA VAL A 201 -25.82 5.62 21.07
C VAL A 201 -27.00 5.75 20.10
N LEU A 202 -26.76 5.71 18.80
CA LEU A 202 -27.82 5.78 17.79
C LEU A 202 -28.76 4.57 17.86
N LEU A 203 -28.22 3.36 18.05
CA LEU A 203 -29.01 2.15 18.23
C LEU A 203 -29.90 2.24 19.49
N GLY A 204 -29.36 2.74 20.60
CA GLY A 204 -30.14 2.97 21.83
C GLY A 204 -31.27 3.98 21.65
N LEU A 205 -31.04 5.06 20.89
CA LEU A 205 -32.07 6.05 20.56
C LEU A 205 -33.19 5.47 19.68
N LEU A 206 -32.84 4.63 18.70
CA LEU A 206 -33.81 3.94 17.85
C LEU A 206 -34.68 2.97 18.66
N LEU A 207 -34.07 2.19 19.56
CA LEU A 207 -34.80 1.26 20.44
C LEU A 207 -35.74 2.01 21.40
N ARG A 208 -35.33 3.16 21.96
CA ARG A 208 -36.21 4.00 22.79
C ARG A 208 -37.42 4.54 22.03
N ARG A 209 -37.24 4.91 20.75
CA ARG A 209 -38.33 5.41 19.92
C ARG A 209 -39.34 4.32 19.53
N ALA A 210 -38.90 3.07 19.44
CA ALA A 210 -39.78 1.95 19.12
C ALA A 210 -40.63 1.46 20.31
N ALA A 211 -40.27 1.84 21.54
CA ALA A 211 -40.88 1.34 22.77
C ALA A 211 -41.90 2.31 23.42
N GLY A 212 -42.14 3.49 22.84
CA GLY A 212 -43.11 4.48 23.32
C GLY A 212 -44.05 4.92 22.21
#